data_AF-A0A970UYG1-F1
#
_entry.id   AF-A0A970UYG1-F1
#
_cell.length_a   1.000
_cell.length_b   1.000
_cell.length_c   1.000
_cell.angle_alpha   90.00
_cell.angle_beta   90.00
_cell.angle_gamma   90.00
#
_symmetry.space_group_name_H-M   'P 1'
#
loop_
_entity.id
_entity.type
_entity.pdbx_description
1 polymer ?
#
loop_
_entity_poly.entity_id
_entity_poly.type
_entity_poly.pdbx_seq_one_letter_code
_entity_poly.pdbx_strand_id
1 'polypeptide(L)'
;TITSMSYHWLGEDYGHIRYSPEVDKEYKWIKYTAPFKEPLFTLVKISPKGTIKITGKKSEWVGPTPWEVGYPKSLEKYMRPAISKRKLKF
;
A
#
# COMPACT_ATOMS: atom_id res chain seq x y z
N THR A 1 4.93 -0.95 -9.85
CA THR A 1 5.12 -1.47 -8.49
C THR A 1 4.33 -2.75 -8.34
N ILE A 2 4.95 -3.78 -7.77
CA ILE A 2 4.28 -4.97 -7.26
C ILE A 2 4.45 -4.88 -5.73
N THR A 3 3.35 -4.97 -4.99
CA THR A 3 3.35 -5.01 -3.53
C THR A 3 2.27 -5.99 -3.10
N SER A 4 2.53 -6.72 -2.01
CA SER A 4 1.54 -7.57 -1.32
C SER A 4 1.32 -7.07 0.11
N MET A 5 1.79 -5.86 0.43
CA MET A 5 1.62 -5.26 1.74
C MET A 5 0.19 -4.76 1.91
N SER A 6 -0.26 -4.69 3.16
CA SER A 6 -1.54 -4.08 3.55
C SER A 6 -1.39 -2.66 4.10
N TYR A 7 -0.16 -2.24 4.42
CA TYR A 7 0.16 -0.92 4.94
C TYR A 7 1.65 -0.61 4.71
N HIS A 8 2.03 0.64 4.94
CA HIS A 8 3.42 1.04 5.11
C HIS A 8 3.66 1.56 6.52
N TRP A 9 4.77 1.16 7.15
CA TRP A 9 5.23 1.77 8.39
C TRP A 9 5.91 3.11 8.07
N LEU A 10 5.47 4.19 8.72
CA LEU A 10 6.03 5.53 8.55
C LEU A 10 7.00 5.89 9.67
N GLY A 11 6.77 5.37 10.89
CA GLY A 11 7.56 5.74 12.07
C GLY A 11 6.90 6.82 12.92
N GLU A 12 7.49 7.08 14.09
CA GLU A 12 6.89 7.92 15.13
C GLU A 12 6.77 9.39 14.73
N ASP A 13 7.74 9.90 13.98
CA ASP A 13 7.79 11.30 13.49
C ASP A 13 6.61 11.67 12.58
N TYR A 14 5.91 10.67 12.03
CA TYR A 14 4.81 10.82 11.08
C TYR A 14 3.48 10.25 11.61
N GLY A 15 3.39 10.14 12.94
CA GLY A 15 2.20 9.66 13.64
C GLY A 15 0.96 10.51 13.33
N HIS A 16 -0.13 9.85 12.94
CA HIS A 16 -1.42 10.52 12.71
C HIS A 16 -2.58 9.58 13.04
N ILE A 17 -3.57 10.07 13.78
CA ILE A 17 -4.77 9.29 14.11
C ILE A 17 -5.63 9.20 12.85
N ARG A 18 -5.69 8.00 12.25
CA ARG A 18 -6.40 7.74 10.97
C ARG A 18 -7.77 7.08 11.15
N TYR A 19 -8.06 6.60 12.36
CA TYR A 19 -9.30 5.94 12.76
C TYR A 19 -9.91 6.67 13.96
N SER A 20 -10.95 6.10 14.61
CA SER A 20 -11.48 6.69 15.83
C SER A 20 -10.45 6.65 16.97
N PRO A 21 -10.55 7.56 17.97
CA PRO A 21 -9.69 7.53 19.16
C PRO A 21 -9.74 6.21 19.93
N GLU A 22 -10.87 5.51 19.88
CA GLU A 22 -11.04 4.19 20.50
C GLU A 22 -10.15 3.14 19.82
N VAL A 23 -10.15 3.12 18.49
CA VAL A 23 -9.27 2.24 17.69
C VAL A 23 -7.80 2.60 17.92
N ASP A 24 -7.44 3.89 17.97
CA ASP A 24 -6.05 4.28 18.24
C ASP A 24 -5.57 3.85 19.64
N LYS A 25 -6.46 3.91 20.63
CA LYS A 25 -6.17 3.48 22.00
C LYS A 25 -5.94 1.97 22.10
N GLU A 26 -6.77 1.18 21.41
CA GLU A 26 -6.65 -0.29 21.37
C GLU A 26 -5.43 -0.73 20.54
N TYR A 27 -5.20 -0.07 19.40
CA TYR A 27 -4.14 -0.38 18.45
C TYR A 27 -3.07 0.73 18.40
N LYS A 28 -2.33 0.91 19.50
CA LYS A 28 -1.39 2.03 19.74
C LYS A 28 -0.41 2.38 18.61
N TRP A 29 -0.06 1.40 17.77
CA TRP A 29 0.91 1.57 16.69
C TRP A 29 0.27 1.95 15.35
N ILE A 30 -1.06 1.88 15.22
CA ILE A 30 -1.74 2.06 13.94
C ILE A 30 -1.55 3.47 13.37
N LYS A 31 -1.42 4.48 14.24
CA LYS A 31 -1.10 5.86 13.86
C LYS A 31 0.27 6.05 13.21
N TYR A 32 1.20 5.11 13.36
CA TYR A 32 2.51 5.18 12.71
C TYR A 32 2.53 4.45 11.37
N THR A 33 1.36 4.02 10.89
CA THR A 33 1.20 3.33 9.61
C THR A 33 0.38 4.17 8.62
N ALA A 34 0.59 3.93 7.34
CA ALA A 34 -0.32 4.31 6.27
C ALA A 34 -1.00 3.04 5.75
N PRO A 35 -2.22 2.71 6.23
CA PRO A 35 -2.94 1.52 5.82
C PRO A 35 -3.58 1.69 4.44
N PHE A 36 -3.73 0.57 3.72
CA PHE A 36 -4.56 0.51 2.53
C PHE A 36 -6.00 0.16 2.92
N LYS A 37 -6.97 0.85 2.32
CA LYS A 37 -8.41 0.67 2.60
C LYS A 37 -8.90 -0.71 2.22
N GLU A 38 -8.37 -1.28 1.15
CA GLU A 38 -8.66 -2.63 0.69
C GLU A 38 -7.37 -3.45 0.55
N PRO A 39 -7.41 -4.76 0.84
CA PRO A 39 -6.25 -5.62 0.70
C PRO A 39 -5.81 -5.71 -0.76
N LEU A 40 -4.50 -5.57 -0.97
CA LEU A 40 -3.86 -5.69 -2.27
C LEU A 40 -3.37 -7.12 -2.50
N PHE A 41 -4.17 -7.90 -3.20
CA PHE A 41 -3.77 -9.17 -3.79
C PHE A 41 -4.12 -9.18 -5.27
N THR A 42 -3.43 -10.03 -6.04
CA THR A 42 -3.69 -10.17 -7.48
C THR A 42 -3.43 -11.60 -7.94
N LEU A 43 -3.91 -11.90 -9.15
CA LEU A 43 -3.65 -13.16 -9.83
C LEU A 43 -2.49 -13.00 -10.82
N VAL A 44 -1.55 -13.94 -10.75
CA VAL A 44 -0.48 -14.10 -11.72
C VAL A 44 -0.81 -15.31 -12.60
N LYS A 45 -0.99 -15.06 -13.90
CA LYS A 45 -1.24 -16.11 -14.89
C LYS A 45 0.04 -16.39 -15.67
N ILE A 46 0.55 -17.59 -15.56
CA ILE A 46 1.71 -18.08 -16.32
C ILE A 46 1.17 -18.96 -17.45
N SER A 47 1.60 -18.67 -18.68
CA SER A 47 1.18 -19.41 -19.87
C SER A 47 2.35 -20.20 -20.45
N PRO A 48 2.12 -21.45 -20.91
CA PRO A 48 3.10 -22.22 -21.67
C PRO A 48 3.60 -21.53 -22.95
N LYS A 49 2.89 -20.50 -23.43
CA LYS A 49 3.29 -19.66 -24.58
C LYS A 49 4.40 -18.65 -24.22
N GLY A 50 5.15 -18.87 -23.14
CA GLY A 50 6.21 -17.97 -22.68
C GLY A 50 5.70 -16.59 -22.23
N THR A 51 4.54 -16.52 -21.55
CA THR A 51 4.03 -15.22 -21.05
C THR A 51 3.55 -15.27 -19.61
N ILE A 52 3.85 -14.21 -18.86
CA ILE A 52 3.34 -13.97 -17.51
C ILE A 52 2.43 -12.74 -17.55
N LYS A 53 1.21 -12.86 -17.06
CA LYS A 53 0.26 -11.76 -16.91
C LYS A 53 -0.05 -11.53 -15.44
N ILE A 54 0.15 -10.30 -14.98
CA ILE A 54 -0.19 -9.85 -13.63
C ILE A 54 -1.35 -8.86 -13.75
N THR A 55 -2.46 -9.16 -13.08
CA THR A 55 -3.61 -8.25 -13.05
C THR A 55 -3.28 -7.05 -12.15
N GLY A 56 -3.69 -5.85 -12.55
CA GLY A 56 -3.56 -4.68 -11.68
C GLY A 56 -4.67 -4.64 -10.65
N LYS A 57 -4.38 -4.08 -9.47
CA LYS A 57 -5.38 -3.75 -8.45
C LYS A 57 -5.05 -2.37 -7.89
N LYS A 58 -6.08 -1.55 -7.65
CA LYS A 58 -5.94 -0.26 -6.96
C LYS A 58 -6.74 -0.33 -5.66
N SER A 59 -6.28 0.44 -4.70
CA SER A 59 -6.95 0.75 -3.43
C SER A 59 -6.63 2.21 -3.10
N GLU A 60 -7.04 2.65 -1.92
CA GLU A 60 -6.88 3.99 -1.39
C GLU A 60 -6.13 3.93 -0.07
N TRP A 61 -5.56 5.06 0.35
CA TRP A 61 -5.06 5.19 1.72
C TRP A 61 -6.23 5.34 2.68
N VAL A 62 -6.06 4.87 3.92
CA VAL A 62 -6.98 5.21 4.99
C VAL A 62 -6.54 6.54 5.62
N GLY A 63 -7.41 7.56 5.53
CA GLY A 63 -7.09 8.91 5.97
C GLY A 63 -6.09 9.61 5.04
N PRO A 64 -5.27 10.55 5.56
CA PRO A 64 -4.29 11.27 4.75
C PRO A 64 -3.22 10.33 4.20
N THR A 65 -2.73 10.67 3.01
CA THR A 65 -1.59 10.04 2.38
C THR A 65 -0.31 10.26 3.19
N PRO A 66 0.73 9.43 3.01
CA PRO A 66 2.04 9.66 3.64
C PRO A 66 2.59 11.08 3.39
N TRP A 67 2.34 11.64 2.21
CA TRP A 67 2.89 12.94 1.82
C TRP A 67 2.16 14.12 2.46
N GLU A 68 0.88 13.96 2.75
CA GLU A 68 0.10 14.95 3.50
C GLU A 68 0.51 15.02 4.97
N VAL A 69 1.08 13.93 5.53
CA VAL A 69 1.65 13.91 6.89
C VAL A 69 3.15 14.18 6.93
N GLY A 70 3.75 14.65 5.82
CA GLY A 70 5.15 15.09 5.77
C GLY A 70 6.18 13.99 5.53
N TYR A 71 5.78 12.77 5.15
CA TYR A 71 6.72 11.69 4.81
C TYR A 71 7.57 12.06 3.58
N PRO A 72 8.82 11.55 3.42
CA PRO A 72 9.72 12.00 2.36
C PRO A 72 9.20 11.72 0.94
N LYS A 73 8.84 12.78 0.18
CA LYS A 73 8.31 12.67 -1.20
C LYS A 73 9.18 11.87 -2.17
N SER A 74 10.49 11.77 -1.92
CA SER A 74 11.40 10.93 -2.72
C SER A 74 10.99 9.44 -2.76
N LEU A 75 10.23 8.98 -1.76
CA LEU A 75 9.73 7.61 -1.63
C LEU A 75 8.40 7.36 -2.35
N GLU A 76 7.74 8.40 -2.86
CA GLU A 76 6.41 8.29 -3.49
C GLU A 76 6.36 7.34 -4.68
N LYS A 77 7.43 7.30 -5.47
CA LYS A 77 7.53 6.35 -6.59
C LYS A 77 7.49 4.87 -6.18
N TYR A 78 7.83 4.56 -4.92
CA TYR A 78 7.91 3.20 -4.40
C TYR A 78 6.68 2.79 -3.59
N MET A 79 5.92 3.77 -3.09
CA MET A 79 4.82 3.56 -2.16
C MET A 79 3.49 4.00 -2.76
N ARG A 80 2.61 3.04 -3.01
CA ARG A 80 1.25 3.33 -3.45
C ARG A 80 0.31 2.18 -3.10
N PRO A 81 -0.98 2.46 -2.84
CA PRO A 81 -2.00 1.45 -2.60
C PRO A 81 -2.42 0.78 -3.92
N ALA A 82 -1.46 0.26 -4.71
CA ALA A 82 -1.76 -0.32 -6.01
C ALA A 82 -0.72 -1.34 -6.51
N ILE A 83 -1.23 -2.43 -7.08
CA ILE A 83 -0.50 -3.39 -7.89
C ILE A 83 -0.65 -2.99 -9.37
N SER A 84 0.47 -2.88 -10.06
CA SER A 84 0.47 -2.48 -11.48
C SER A 84 0.26 -3.68 -12.38
N LYS A 85 -0.65 -3.53 -13.37
CA LYS A 85 -0.81 -4.52 -14.43
C LYS A 85 0.51 -4.70 -15.18
N ARG A 86 0.92 -5.95 -15.42
CA ARG A 86 2.13 -6.28 -16.18
C ARG A 86 1.89 -7.45 -17.12
N LYS A 87 2.57 -7.42 -18.27
CA LYS A 87 2.68 -8.55 -19.20
C LYS A 87 4.16 -8.73 -19.50
N LEU A 88 4.71 -9.88 -19.15
CA LEU A 88 6.11 -10.24 -19.35
C LEU A 88 6.19 -11.42 -20.32
N LYS A 89 7.34 -11.56 -20.97
CA LYS A 89 7.69 -12.72 -21.80
C LYS A 89 8.91 -13.41 -21.20
N PHE A 90 8.97 -14.73 -21.29
CA PHE A 90 10.08 -15.57 -20.87
C PHE A 90 10.19 -16.79 -21.79
#